data_AF-A0A975AID1-F1
#
_entry.id   AF-A0A975AID1-F1
#
_cell.length_a   1.000
_cell.length_b   1.000
_cell.length_c   1.000
_cell.angle_alpha   90.00
_cell.angle_beta   90.00
_cell.angle_gamma   90.00
#
_symmetry.space_group_name_H-M   'P 1'
#
loop_
_entity.id
_entity.type
_entity.pdbx_description
1 polymer ?
#
loop_
_entity_poly.entity_id
_entity_poly.type
_entity_poly.pdbx_seq_one_letter_code
_entity_poly.pdbx_strand_id
1 'polypeptide(L)'
;MKTFQYEECQVIQTTQEGKEYFEYRIQLNRPDVERYFSMPSEEAARYNHWQEAGLTDFIRNQAEGSKIQEIQIENGTLIVTGIDGGVLYQQVLEWIRDHYADKEMHITRMFGSYILLQRLDGRLQAVKATPIPIKYCPLMIQLLKEVGGKVAEELIDSLKDATEEVQSKLMCQLIDEVVIAGGYFDDQRPLNSCESNVLFGASEIMSSAFFSTLLDGAVIVSNNLGTIITTSQTNTQGAVKRMTGLFYTSPSKRIMETASTEDIVPIFPHTARIDQVEGVRKAISMGMQNIAVSVASKENHLLEALSAMEKEETTLYKFGLCTTGIDEETAKIMARHADIVWSCASKQVKDHIEPNAIAQVGMKIPVHVMTQKGWYLVKNHLKKTYDSAGLGEVVPAKGAIKPILLNDNGTLKIIQKNEAEPCTDCPSPCI
;
A
#
# COMPACT_ATOMS: atom_id res chain seq x y z
N MET A 1 -31.00 -21.44 -12.82
CA MET A 1 -30.10 -20.34 -12.42
C MET A 1 -28.70 -20.90 -12.31
N LYS A 2 -27.72 -20.28 -12.97
CA LYS A 2 -26.29 -20.64 -12.87
C LYS A 2 -25.52 -19.41 -12.42
N THR A 3 -24.52 -19.59 -11.57
CA THR A 3 -23.67 -18.50 -11.08
C THR A 3 -22.23 -18.77 -11.49
N PHE A 4 -21.59 -17.75 -12.05
CA PHE A 4 -20.20 -17.76 -12.49
C PHE A 4 -19.45 -16.64 -11.76
N GLN A 5 -18.18 -16.88 -11.43
CA GLN A 5 -17.31 -15.86 -10.84
C GLN A 5 -16.20 -15.54 -11.84
N TYR A 6 -16.11 -14.28 -12.27
CA TYR A 6 -15.08 -13.77 -13.17
C TYR A 6 -14.40 -12.58 -12.53
N GLU A 7 -13.13 -12.70 -12.13
CA GLU A 7 -12.33 -11.59 -11.58
C GLU A 7 -13.12 -10.72 -10.57
N GLU A 8 -13.55 -9.53 -11.00
CA GLU A 8 -14.25 -8.51 -10.20
C GLU A 8 -15.80 -8.59 -10.28
N CYS A 9 -16.34 -9.58 -11.00
CA CYS A 9 -17.74 -9.69 -11.38
C CYS A 9 -18.31 -11.07 -11.06
N GLN A 10 -19.42 -11.09 -10.34
CA GLN A 10 -20.26 -12.28 -10.22
C GLN A 10 -21.37 -12.21 -11.28
N VAL A 11 -21.53 -13.27 -12.05
CA VAL A 11 -22.51 -13.33 -13.14
C VAL A 11 -23.56 -14.38 -12.83
N ILE A 12 -24.82 -13.96 -12.78
CA ILE A 12 -25.97 -14.83 -12.53
C ILE A 12 -26.75 -14.96 -13.83
N GLN A 13 -26.81 -16.18 -14.36
CA GLN A 13 -27.57 -16.53 -15.54
C GLN A 13 -28.92 -17.12 -15.14
N THR A 14 -30.00 -16.53 -15.65
CA THR A 14 -31.36 -17.05 -15.52
C THR A 14 -31.99 -17.27 -16.89
N THR A 15 -32.97 -18.17 -16.96
CA THR A 15 -33.71 -18.47 -18.19
C THR A 15 -35.17 -18.19 -17.92
N GLN A 16 -35.77 -17.29 -18.70
CA GLN A 16 -37.18 -16.95 -18.63
C GLN A 16 -37.76 -16.98 -20.04
N GLU A 17 -38.87 -17.70 -20.23
CA GLU A 17 -39.58 -17.81 -21.52
C GLU A 17 -38.68 -18.21 -22.71
N GLY A 18 -37.66 -19.04 -22.46
CA GLY A 18 -36.72 -19.49 -23.50
C GLY A 18 -35.62 -18.47 -23.87
N LYS A 19 -35.56 -17.31 -23.20
CA LYS A 19 -34.47 -16.34 -23.30
C LYS A 19 -33.54 -16.43 -22.10
N GLU A 20 -32.26 -16.17 -22.34
CA GLU A 20 -31.25 -16.11 -21.30
C GLU A 20 -31.04 -14.65 -20.85
N TYR A 21 -30.99 -14.45 -19.54
CA TYR A 21 -30.74 -13.17 -18.89
C TYR A 21 -29.52 -13.28 -18.01
N PHE A 22 -28.68 -12.26 -18.05
CA PHE A 22 -27.44 -12.17 -17.29
C PHE A 22 -27.52 -10.97 -16.37
N GLU A 23 -27.33 -11.23 -15.08
CA GLU A 23 -27.15 -10.22 -14.04
C GLU A 23 -25.67 -10.20 -13.66
N TYR A 24 -25.04 -9.04 -13.85
CA TYR A 24 -23.65 -8.77 -13.54
C TYR A 24 -23.59 -7.98 -12.23
N ARG A 25 -22.94 -8.56 -11.21
CA ARG A 25 -22.74 -7.95 -9.90
C ARG A 25 -21.28 -7.61 -9.72
N ILE A 26 -20.97 -6.32 -9.66
CA ILE A 26 -19.61 -5.81 -9.54
C ILE A 26 -19.50 -5.02 -8.24
N GLN A 27 -18.61 -5.44 -7.36
CA GLN A 27 -18.36 -4.72 -6.11
C GLN A 27 -17.60 -3.43 -6.43
N LEU A 28 -18.23 -2.28 -6.17
CA LEU A 28 -17.59 -0.98 -6.33
C LEU A 28 -16.58 -0.77 -5.21
N ASN A 29 -15.49 -0.06 -5.54
CA ASN A 29 -14.47 0.31 -4.57
C ASN A 29 -14.92 1.60 -3.88
N ARG A 30 -14.97 1.58 -2.55
CA ARG A 30 -15.33 2.74 -1.73
C ARG A 30 -14.15 3.10 -0.84
N PRO A 31 -13.86 4.41 -0.69
CA PRO A 31 -12.72 4.84 0.11
C PRO A 31 -12.93 4.70 1.62
N ASP A 32 -14.19 4.62 2.08
CA ASP A 32 -14.58 4.58 3.50
C ASP A 32 -13.78 5.60 4.32
N VAL A 33 -13.89 6.88 3.93
CA VAL A 33 -13.01 7.96 4.41
C VAL A 33 -13.02 8.12 5.92
N GLU A 34 -14.09 7.73 6.60
CA GLU A 34 -14.25 7.76 8.06
C GLU A 34 -13.22 6.88 8.78
N ARG A 35 -12.62 5.90 8.09
CA ARG A 35 -11.53 5.07 8.62
C ARG A 35 -10.26 5.87 8.89
N TYR A 36 -10.09 6.99 8.19
CA TYR A 36 -8.88 7.82 8.14
C TYR A 36 -9.10 9.25 8.64
N PHE A 37 -10.28 9.82 8.39
CA PHE A 37 -10.59 11.22 8.65
C PHE A 37 -11.76 11.36 9.62
N SER A 38 -11.65 12.29 10.58
CA SER A 38 -12.78 12.73 11.40
C SER A 38 -13.52 13.85 10.66
N MET A 39 -14.77 13.62 10.26
CA MET A 39 -15.60 14.60 9.55
C MET A 39 -17.10 14.32 9.72
N PRO A 40 -18.00 15.30 9.44
CA PRO A 40 -19.45 15.08 9.45
C PRO A 40 -19.88 14.03 8.42
N SER A 41 -20.95 13.27 8.73
CA SER A 41 -21.43 12.19 7.86
C SER A 41 -21.83 12.64 6.45
N GLU A 42 -22.33 13.87 6.29
CA GLU A 42 -22.66 14.43 4.98
C GLU A 42 -21.40 14.67 4.13
N GLU A 43 -20.33 15.18 4.75
CA GLU A 43 -19.03 15.36 4.08
C GLU A 43 -18.42 13.99 3.70
N ALA A 44 -18.47 13.03 4.62
CA ALA A 44 -17.96 11.68 4.36
C ALA A 44 -18.71 11.00 3.21
N ALA A 45 -20.04 11.12 3.18
CA ALA A 45 -20.87 10.58 2.10
C ALA A 45 -20.49 11.16 0.72
N ARG A 46 -20.16 12.46 0.64
CA ARG A 46 -19.72 13.07 -0.61
C ARG A 46 -18.44 12.44 -1.15
N TYR A 47 -17.48 12.11 -0.28
CA TYR A 47 -16.24 11.45 -0.69
C TYR A 47 -16.44 9.97 -0.98
N ASN A 48 -17.20 9.25 -0.14
CA ASN A 48 -17.47 7.82 -0.33
C ASN A 48 -18.24 7.51 -1.62
N HIS A 49 -19.11 8.43 -2.06
CA HIS A 49 -19.86 8.29 -3.31
C HIS A 49 -19.26 9.07 -4.48
N TRP A 50 -18.06 9.63 -4.33
CA TRP A 50 -17.43 10.48 -5.36
C TRP A 50 -17.36 9.78 -6.73
N GLN A 51 -16.82 8.56 -6.75
CA GLN A 51 -16.67 7.77 -7.98
C GLN A 51 -17.97 7.05 -8.40
N GLU A 52 -18.91 6.83 -7.47
CA GLU A 52 -20.23 6.26 -7.80
C GLU A 52 -21.16 7.30 -8.45
N ALA A 53 -20.98 8.58 -8.12
CA ALA A 53 -21.82 9.66 -8.62
C ALA A 53 -21.80 9.69 -10.16
N GLY A 54 -22.98 9.57 -10.77
CA GLY A 54 -23.15 9.57 -12.23
C GLY A 54 -22.68 8.31 -12.96
N LEU A 55 -22.17 7.28 -12.24
CA LEU A 55 -21.65 6.05 -12.87
C LEU A 55 -22.74 5.32 -13.67
N THR A 56 -23.95 5.18 -13.12
CA THR A 56 -25.04 4.48 -13.82
C THR A 56 -25.45 5.20 -15.10
N ASP A 57 -25.47 6.54 -15.09
CA ASP A 57 -25.84 7.32 -16.26
C ASP A 57 -24.72 7.31 -17.31
N PHE A 58 -23.46 7.37 -16.86
CA PHE A 58 -22.30 7.18 -17.73
C PHE A 58 -22.36 5.83 -18.47
N ILE A 59 -22.60 4.74 -17.74
CA ILE A 59 -22.72 3.41 -18.33
C ILE A 59 -23.90 3.34 -19.30
N ARG A 60 -25.09 3.87 -18.94
CA ARG A 60 -26.25 3.90 -19.84
C ARG A 60 -25.94 4.61 -21.16
N ASN A 61 -25.23 5.74 -21.09
CA ASN A 61 -24.85 6.51 -22.27
C ASN A 61 -23.82 5.76 -23.15
N GLN A 62 -22.81 5.13 -22.54
CA GLN A 62 -21.83 4.30 -23.28
C GLN A 62 -22.47 3.07 -23.92
N ALA A 63 -23.53 2.56 -23.27
CA ALA A 63 -24.25 1.37 -23.70
C ALA A 63 -25.44 1.70 -24.63
N GLU A 64 -25.51 2.89 -25.21
CA GLU A 64 -26.59 3.26 -26.14
C GLU A 64 -26.62 2.30 -27.34
N GLY A 65 -27.77 1.65 -27.56
CA GLY A 65 -27.94 0.59 -28.57
C GLY A 65 -27.54 -0.82 -28.12
N SER A 66 -27.09 -1.01 -26.88
CA SER A 66 -26.83 -2.32 -26.29
C SER A 66 -28.11 -3.01 -25.76
N LYS A 67 -27.98 -4.27 -25.33
CA LYS A 67 -29.06 -5.07 -24.72
C LYS A 67 -29.15 -4.92 -23.19
N ILE A 68 -28.64 -3.82 -22.63
CA ILE A 68 -28.81 -3.54 -21.20
C ILE A 68 -30.26 -3.14 -20.92
N GLN A 69 -30.87 -3.75 -19.92
CA GLN A 69 -32.25 -3.51 -19.51
C GLN A 69 -32.32 -2.66 -18.24
N GLU A 70 -31.48 -2.98 -17.26
CA GLU A 70 -31.46 -2.31 -15.97
C GLU A 70 -30.02 -2.11 -15.49
N ILE A 71 -29.78 -0.95 -14.86
CA ILE A 71 -28.53 -0.63 -14.17
C ILE A 71 -28.90 0.07 -12.87
N GLN A 72 -28.37 -0.42 -11.76
CA GLN A 72 -28.54 0.20 -10.45
C GLN A 72 -27.34 -0.08 -9.54
N ILE A 73 -27.21 0.71 -8.47
CA ILE A 73 -26.24 0.48 -7.41
C ILE A 73 -27.00 0.16 -6.13
N GLU A 74 -26.77 -1.03 -5.59
CA GLU A 74 -27.36 -1.48 -4.33
C GLU A 74 -26.25 -1.81 -3.35
N ASN A 75 -26.21 -1.13 -2.20
CA ASN A 75 -25.23 -1.41 -1.12
C ASN A 75 -23.77 -1.47 -1.61
N GLY A 76 -23.38 -0.61 -2.56
CA GLY A 76 -22.02 -0.59 -3.12
C GLY A 76 -21.73 -1.67 -4.16
N THR A 77 -22.74 -2.42 -4.59
CA THR A 77 -22.65 -3.33 -5.73
C THR A 77 -23.36 -2.70 -6.92
N LEU A 78 -22.64 -2.56 -8.05
CA LEU A 78 -23.26 -2.25 -9.33
C LEU A 78 -23.92 -3.53 -9.86
N ILE A 79 -25.21 -3.44 -10.15
CA ILE A 79 -26.01 -4.50 -10.75
C ILE A 79 -26.38 -4.04 -12.15
N VAL A 80 -25.98 -4.82 -13.16
CA VAL A 80 -26.34 -4.60 -14.56
C VAL A 80 -27.07 -5.84 -15.06
N THR A 81 -28.26 -5.69 -15.64
CA THR A 81 -29.01 -6.79 -16.25
C THR A 81 -29.10 -6.62 -17.76
N GLY A 82 -28.95 -7.72 -18.49
CA GLY A 82 -29.03 -7.71 -19.94
C GLY A 82 -29.24 -9.09 -20.55
N ILE A 83 -29.42 -9.11 -21.87
CA ILE A 83 -29.78 -10.31 -22.65
C ILE A 83 -28.61 -10.87 -23.48
N ASP A 84 -27.40 -10.30 -23.34
CA ASP A 84 -26.19 -10.77 -24.02
C ASP A 84 -25.14 -11.24 -23.01
N GLY A 85 -24.63 -12.46 -23.22
CA GLY A 85 -23.68 -13.13 -22.34
C GLY A 85 -22.22 -12.78 -22.67
N GLY A 86 -21.39 -12.69 -21.63
CA GLY A 86 -19.91 -12.69 -21.73
C GLY A 86 -19.25 -11.40 -22.22
N VAL A 87 -19.64 -10.85 -23.38
CA VAL A 87 -18.99 -9.64 -23.94
C VAL A 87 -19.34 -8.38 -23.16
N LEU A 88 -20.57 -8.32 -22.66
CA LEU A 88 -21.12 -7.13 -22.00
C LEU A 88 -20.43 -6.81 -20.66
N TYR A 89 -20.00 -7.82 -19.88
CA TYR A 89 -19.40 -7.54 -18.57
C TYR A 89 -18.01 -6.92 -18.68
N GLN A 90 -17.20 -7.36 -19.66
CA GLN A 90 -15.87 -6.79 -19.90
C GLN A 90 -15.99 -5.30 -20.28
N GLN A 91 -16.95 -4.95 -21.14
CA GLN A 91 -17.24 -3.56 -21.50
C GLN A 91 -17.67 -2.74 -20.27
N VAL A 92 -18.55 -3.29 -19.42
CA VAL A 92 -18.97 -2.62 -18.18
C VAL A 92 -17.78 -2.38 -17.25
N LEU A 93 -16.89 -3.36 -17.10
CA LEU A 93 -15.68 -3.22 -16.30
C LEU A 93 -14.74 -2.14 -16.85
N GLU A 94 -14.55 -2.07 -18.17
CA GLU A 94 -13.79 -1.00 -18.82
C GLU A 94 -14.43 0.38 -18.60
N TRP A 95 -15.75 0.49 -18.67
CA TRP A 95 -16.45 1.74 -18.40
C TRP A 95 -16.34 2.18 -16.94
N ILE A 96 -16.37 1.24 -15.99
CA ILE A 96 -16.12 1.54 -14.58
C ILE A 96 -14.71 2.12 -14.42
N ARG A 97 -13.70 1.46 -15.01
CA ARG A 97 -12.31 1.93 -14.98
C ARG A 97 -12.19 3.36 -15.51
N ASP A 98 -12.77 3.62 -16.67
CA ASP A 98 -12.65 4.91 -17.34
C ASP A 98 -13.38 6.02 -16.58
N HIS A 99 -14.55 5.72 -16.02
CA HIS A 99 -15.28 6.65 -15.12
C HIS A 99 -14.50 6.92 -13.83
N TYR A 100 -13.88 5.89 -13.26
CA TYR A 100 -13.05 6.04 -12.06
C TYR A 100 -11.78 6.85 -12.32
N ALA A 101 -11.19 6.73 -13.51
CA ALA A 101 -10.02 7.50 -13.93
C ALA A 101 -10.36 8.99 -14.13
N ASP A 102 -11.53 9.33 -14.68
CA ASP A 102 -12.00 10.72 -14.77
C ASP A 102 -12.23 11.31 -13.37
N LYS A 103 -12.82 10.50 -12.48
CA LYS A 103 -13.06 10.81 -11.07
C LYS A 103 -11.95 10.32 -10.15
N GLU A 104 -10.71 10.49 -10.56
CA GLU A 104 -9.55 9.98 -9.83
C GLU A 104 -9.52 10.48 -8.38
N MET A 105 -9.27 9.54 -7.45
CA MET A 105 -9.16 9.76 -6.02
C MET A 105 -8.10 8.83 -5.42
N HIS A 106 -7.35 9.35 -4.45
CA HIS A 106 -6.37 8.54 -3.70
C HIS A 106 -6.41 8.89 -2.23
N ILE A 107 -6.10 7.92 -1.38
CA ILE A 107 -5.79 8.15 0.04
C ILE A 107 -4.38 7.65 0.30
N THR A 108 -3.49 8.56 0.70
CA THR A 108 -2.08 8.28 0.98
C THR A 108 -1.69 8.72 2.38
N ARG A 109 -0.49 8.32 2.86
CA ARG A 109 0.11 8.87 4.09
C ARG A 109 1.43 9.55 3.82
N MET A 110 1.60 10.74 4.38
CA MET A 110 2.92 11.35 4.49
C MET A 110 3.10 11.89 5.89
N PHE A 111 4.25 11.60 6.50
CA PHE A 111 4.59 12.06 7.86
C PHE A 111 3.55 11.73 8.94
N GLY A 112 2.80 10.63 8.77
CA GLY A 112 1.76 10.20 9.69
C GLY A 112 0.39 10.88 9.48
N SER A 113 0.31 11.90 8.62
CA SER A 113 -0.96 12.49 8.17
C SER A 113 -1.54 11.67 7.02
N TYR A 114 -2.85 11.39 7.05
CA TYR A 114 -3.58 10.88 5.89
C TYR A 114 -3.96 12.04 4.98
N ILE A 115 -3.80 11.86 3.67
CA ILE A 115 -4.10 12.87 2.67
C ILE A 115 -5.06 12.27 1.64
N LEU A 116 -6.15 13.00 1.39
CA LEU A 116 -7.13 12.72 0.35
C LEU A 116 -6.78 13.55 -0.89
N LEU A 117 -6.57 12.87 -2.00
CA LEU A 117 -6.36 13.48 -3.32
C LEU A 117 -7.61 13.30 -4.16
N GLN A 118 -7.98 14.31 -4.93
CA GLN A 118 -9.06 14.22 -5.91
C GLN A 118 -8.69 14.97 -7.19
N ARG A 119 -9.14 14.44 -8.32
CA ARG A 119 -9.12 15.16 -9.59
C ARG A 119 -10.33 16.08 -9.66
N LEU A 120 -10.07 17.38 -9.65
CA LEU A 120 -11.08 18.43 -9.82
C LEU A 120 -10.65 19.30 -11.01
N ASP A 121 -11.59 19.61 -11.90
CA ASP A 121 -11.34 20.43 -13.10
C ASP A 121 -10.12 19.95 -13.92
N GLY A 122 -9.99 18.63 -14.06
CA GLY A 122 -8.92 17.98 -14.82
C GLY A 122 -7.55 17.95 -14.12
N ARG A 123 -7.43 18.41 -12.87
CA ARG A 123 -6.17 18.40 -12.10
C ARG A 123 -6.30 17.61 -10.80
N LEU A 124 -5.34 16.73 -10.54
CA LEU A 124 -5.20 16.07 -9.26
C LEU A 124 -4.64 17.07 -8.24
N GLN A 125 -5.27 17.16 -7.07
CA GLN A 125 -4.83 18.01 -5.97
C GLN A 125 -5.16 17.39 -4.61
N ALA A 126 -4.41 17.77 -3.58
CA ALA A 126 -4.68 17.42 -2.20
C ALA A 126 -5.83 18.26 -1.64
N VAL A 127 -6.97 17.62 -1.38
CA VAL A 127 -8.19 18.32 -0.94
C VAL A 127 -8.38 18.30 0.57
N LYS A 128 -7.78 17.33 1.26
CA LYS A 128 -7.89 17.20 2.72
C LYS A 128 -6.67 16.47 3.29
N ALA A 129 -6.22 16.89 4.45
CA ALA A 129 -5.21 16.19 5.24
C ALA A 129 -5.67 16.07 6.70
N THR A 130 -5.24 15.03 7.40
CA THR A 130 -5.37 14.98 8.85
C THR A 130 -4.26 15.80 9.51
N PRO A 131 -4.41 16.19 10.78
CA PRO A 131 -3.30 16.78 11.53
C PRO A 131 -2.09 15.84 11.55
N ILE A 132 -0.89 16.40 11.68
CA ILE A 132 0.35 15.62 11.76
C ILE A 132 0.48 15.14 13.21
N PRO A 133 0.33 13.84 13.49
CA PRO A 133 0.35 13.37 14.87
C PRO A 133 1.80 13.31 15.40
N ILE A 134 2.80 13.33 14.51
CA ILE A 134 4.21 13.17 14.84
C ILE A 134 4.83 14.54 15.15
N LYS A 135 4.95 14.86 16.45
CA LYS A 135 5.55 16.14 16.89
C LYS A 135 7.07 16.19 16.75
N TYR A 136 7.75 15.06 16.84
CA TYR A 136 9.20 14.99 16.74
C TYR A 136 9.64 13.76 15.95
N CYS A 137 10.17 13.99 14.76
CA CYS A 137 10.78 12.97 13.92
C CYS A 137 11.97 13.56 13.14
N PRO A 138 13.21 13.17 13.49
CA PRO A 138 14.41 13.65 12.82
C PRO A 138 14.40 13.35 11.33
N LEU A 139 13.89 12.18 10.93
CA LEU A 139 13.77 11.80 9.53
C LEU A 139 12.80 12.74 8.81
N MET A 140 11.62 13.01 9.38
CA MET A 140 10.66 13.94 8.77
C MET A 140 11.30 15.32 8.58
N ILE A 141 11.98 15.84 9.60
CA ILE A 141 12.67 17.13 9.51
C ILE A 141 13.77 17.08 8.44
N GLN A 142 14.55 16.00 8.38
CA GLN A 142 15.58 15.83 7.36
C GLN A 142 14.97 15.80 5.94
N LEU A 143 13.93 15.00 5.72
CA LEU A 143 13.26 14.89 4.42
C LEU A 143 12.64 16.22 4.00
N LEU A 144 12.00 16.95 4.93
CA LEU A 144 11.45 18.29 4.65
C LEU A 144 12.55 19.30 4.28
N LYS A 145 13.71 19.23 4.93
CA LYS A 145 14.87 20.07 4.59
C LYS A 145 15.48 19.70 3.23
N GLU A 146 15.52 18.42 2.89
CA GLU A 146 16.01 17.92 1.59
C GLU A 146 15.07 18.31 0.44
N VAL A 147 13.76 18.25 0.67
CA VAL A 147 12.75 18.78 -0.25
C VAL A 147 12.93 20.29 -0.42
N GLY A 148 13.13 21.01 0.68
CA GLY A 148 13.34 22.45 0.68
C GLY A 148 12.12 23.25 0.23
N GLY A 149 12.30 24.56 0.06
CA GLY A 149 11.25 25.47 -0.36
C GLY A 149 10.39 26.00 0.79
N LYS A 150 9.63 27.06 0.48
CA LYS A 150 8.90 27.86 1.47
C LYS A 150 7.88 27.04 2.25
N VAL A 151 7.11 26.19 1.59
CA VAL A 151 6.07 25.37 2.25
C VAL A 151 6.69 24.35 3.21
N ALA A 152 7.82 23.73 2.85
CA ALA A 152 8.50 22.80 3.74
C ALA A 152 9.07 23.49 4.99
N GLU A 153 9.64 24.69 4.84
CA GLU A 153 10.11 25.51 5.96
C GLU A 153 8.95 25.92 6.89
N GLU A 154 7.86 26.45 6.32
CA GLU A 154 6.66 26.82 7.08
C GLU A 154 6.04 25.60 7.79
N LEU A 155 6.04 24.43 7.16
CA LEU A 155 5.56 23.20 7.77
C LEU A 155 6.44 22.80 8.97
N ILE A 156 7.77 22.84 8.84
CA ILE A 156 8.70 22.55 9.95
C ILE A 156 8.42 23.49 11.13
N ASP A 157 8.25 24.78 10.88
CA ASP A 157 7.98 25.75 11.94
C ASP A 157 6.60 25.56 12.58
N SER A 158 5.60 25.15 11.79
CA SER A 158 4.24 24.88 12.26
C SER A 158 4.15 23.71 13.24
N LEU A 159 5.11 22.77 13.24
CA LEU A 159 5.12 21.62 14.14
C LEU A 159 5.30 21.99 15.62
N LYS A 160 5.78 23.20 15.90
CA LYS A 160 6.01 23.69 17.27
C LYS A 160 4.70 24.11 17.93
N ASP A 161 4.05 25.14 17.37
CA ASP A 161 3.00 25.89 18.07
C ASP A 161 1.78 26.24 17.19
N ALA A 162 1.71 25.78 15.93
CA ALA A 162 0.59 26.10 15.05
C ALA A 162 -0.65 25.24 15.32
N THR A 163 -1.81 25.69 14.84
CA THR A 163 -3.06 24.93 14.94
C THR A 163 -3.08 23.75 13.97
N GLU A 164 -3.84 22.71 14.30
CA GLU A 164 -4.03 21.53 13.45
C GLU A 164 -4.57 21.88 12.05
N GLU A 165 -5.41 22.92 11.95
CA GLU A 165 -5.95 23.42 10.68
C GLU A 165 -4.84 24.01 9.79
N VAL A 166 -3.93 24.82 10.36
CA VAL A 166 -2.79 25.37 9.63
C VAL A 166 -1.87 24.26 9.14
N GLN A 167 -1.55 23.29 10.01
CA GLN A 167 -0.72 22.14 9.65
C GLN A 167 -1.33 21.31 8.52
N SER A 168 -2.64 21.05 8.57
CA SER A 168 -3.35 20.28 7.55
C SER A 168 -3.35 21.00 6.20
N LYS A 169 -3.51 22.34 6.20
CA LYS A 169 -3.43 23.14 4.98
C LYS A 169 -2.03 23.13 4.36
N LEU A 170 -1.00 23.34 5.18
CA LEU A 170 0.41 23.27 4.73
C LEU A 170 0.76 21.87 4.22
N MET A 171 0.21 20.80 4.82
CA MET A 171 0.37 19.43 4.32
C MET A 171 -0.22 19.28 2.92
N CYS A 172 -1.44 19.74 2.66
CA CYS A 172 -2.01 19.69 1.31
C CYS A 172 -1.13 20.44 0.30
N GLN A 173 -0.68 21.65 0.64
CA GLN A 173 0.21 22.44 -0.22
C GLN A 173 1.53 21.71 -0.52
N LEU A 174 2.15 21.09 0.49
CA LEU A 174 3.37 20.31 0.30
C LEU A 174 3.14 19.13 -0.66
N ILE A 175 2.01 18.43 -0.51
CA ILE A 175 1.69 17.30 -1.39
C ILE A 175 1.51 17.76 -2.84
N ASP A 176 0.83 18.87 -3.08
CA ASP A 176 0.69 19.44 -4.42
C ASP A 176 2.05 19.81 -5.04
N GLU A 177 2.88 20.54 -4.28
CA GLU A 177 4.17 21.08 -4.76
C GLU A 177 5.27 20.02 -4.92
N VAL A 178 5.22 18.92 -4.15
CA VAL A 178 6.32 17.95 -4.08
C VAL A 178 5.93 16.61 -4.65
N VAL A 179 4.78 16.07 -4.24
CA VAL A 179 4.38 14.69 -4.58
C VAL A 179 3.68 14.66 -5.94
N ILE A 180 2.67 15.51 -6.12
CA ILE A 180 1.91 15.58 -7.37
C ILE A 180 2.78 16.19 -8.47
N ALA A 181 3.37 17.37 -8.23
CA ALA A 181 4.28 18.00 -9.20
C ALA A 181 5.54 17.15 -9.47
N GLY A 182 5.98 16.34 -8.51
CA GLY A 182 7.07 15.37 -8.69
C GLY A 182 6.71 14.11 -9.48
N GLY A 183 5.47 13.98 -9.96
CA GLY A 183 5.04 12.91 -10.86
C GLY A 183 4.81 11.55 -10.19
N TYR A 184 4.47 11.53 -8.90
CA TYR A 184 4.23 10.27 -8.18
C TYR A 184 2.93 9.59 -8.63
N PHE A 185 1.93 10.41 -8.98
CA PHE A 185 0.64 10.00 -9.53
C PHE A 185 0.53 10.28 -11.04
N ASP A 186 1.66 10.50 -11.72
CA ASP A 186 1.68 10.64 -13.18
C ASP A 186 1.35 9.30 -13.84
N ASP A 187 0.42 9.32 -14.79
CA ASP A 187 -0.01 8.13 -15.52
C ASP A 187 0.98 7.71 -16.62
N GLN A 188 1.97 8.55 -16.93
CA GLN A 188 3.04 8.27 -17.91
C GLN A 188 4.33 7.74 -17.27
N ARG A 189 4.33 7.53 -15.96
CA ARG A 189 5.53 7.08 -15.26
C ARG A 189 5.98 5.68 -15.68
N PRO A 190 7.30 5.41 -15.72
CA PRO A 190 7.80 4.05 -15.87
C PRO A 190 7.49 3.22 -14.62
N LEU A 191 7.19 1.93 -14.82
CA LEU A 191 6.98 0.95 -13.74
C LEU A 191 8.16 -0.02 -13.58
N ASN A 192 9.24 0.21 -14.32
CA ASN A 192 10.54 -0.42 -14.15
C ASN A 192 11.55 0.62 -13.66
N SER A 193 12.23 0.33 -12.55
CA SER A 193 13.29 1.18 -12.05
C SER A 193 14.32 0.36 -11.29
N CYS A 194 15.57 0.82 -11.28
CA CYS A 194 16.64 0.27 -10.45
C CYS A 194 17.02 1.20 -9.29
N GLU A 195 16.30 2.31 -9.10
CA GLU A 195 16.62 3.30 -8.07
C GLU A 195 16.36 2.77 -6.66
N SER A 196 17.37 2.85 -5.80
CA SER A 196 17.25 2.60 -4.35
C SER A 196 17.04 3.94 -3.65
N ASN A 197 15.98 4.06 -2.86
CA ASN A 197 15.59 5.32 -2.24
C ASN A 197 15.95 5.38 -0.76
N VAL A 198 15.97 4.22 -0.09
CA VAL A 198 16.35 4.11 1.31
C VAL A 198 17.19 2.85 1.54
N LEU A 199 18.04 2.90 2.55
CA LEU A 199 19.03 1.85 2.78
C LEU A 199 18.44 0.52 3.26
N PHE A 200 17.31 0.54 3.98
CA PHE A 200 16.65 -0.65 4.52
C PHE A 200 15.14 -0.65 4.21
N GLY A 201 14.73 -0.15 3.04
CA GLY A 201 13.33 -0.12 2.68
C GLY A 201 12.78 -1.50 2.31
N ALA A 202 11.46 -1.63 2.38
CA ALA A 202 10.78 -2.88 2.10
C ALA A 202 11.02 -3.35 0.66
N SER A 203 10.91 -2.44 -0.30
CA SER A 203 11.10 -2.75 -1.72
C SER A 203 12.58 -3.04 -2.05
N GLU A 204 13.55 -2.42 -1.36
CA GLU A 204 14.97 -2.76 -1.49
C GLU A 204 15.29 -4.18 -0.99
N ILE A 205 14.68 -4.60 0.13
CA ILE A 205 14.84 -5.96 0.67
C ILE A 205 14.20 -6.98 -0.27
N MET A 206 12.97 -6.73 -0.75
CA MET A 206 12.31 -7.58 -1.75
C MET A 206 13.13 -7.68 -3.05
N SER A 207 13.65 -6.56 -3.55
CA SER A 207 14.51 -6.50 -4.73
C SER A 207 15.76 -7.34 -4.59
N SER A 208 16.42 -7.23 -3.44
CA SER A 208 17.61 -8.04 -3.14
C SER A 208 17.28 -9.52 -3.08
N ALA A 209 16.08 -9.88 -2.60
CA ALA A 209 15.61 -11.25 -2.54
C ALA A 209 15.28 -11.81 -3.93
N PHE A 210 14.64 -11.04 -4.81
CA PHE A 210 14.42 -11.42 -6.22
C PHE A 210 15.74 -11.70 -6.94
N PHE A 211 16.72 -10.79 -6.84
CA PHE A 211 18.01 -11.00 -7.48
C PHE A 211 18.72 -12.27 -6.96
N SER A 212 18.52 -12.62 -5.68
CA SER A 212 19.07 -13.85 -5.09
C SER A 212 18.15 -15.07 -5.24
N THR A 213 17.12 -15.00 -6.09
CA THR A 213 16.14 -16.07 -6.33
C THR A 213 15.51 -16.63 -5.05
N LEU A 214 15.29 -15.78 -4.04
CA LEU A 214 14.65 -16.14 -2.76
C LEU A 214 13.12 -15.92 -2.79
N LEU A 215 12.62 -15.21 -3.80
CA LEU A 215 11.21 -14.91 -4.00
C LEU A 215 10.82 -15.24 -5.44
N ASP A 216 9.61 -15.79 -5.59
CA ASP A 216 8.95 -16.03 -6.87
C ASP A 216 8.03 -14.85 -7.24
N GLY A 217 7.49 -14.16 -6.22
CA GLY A 217 6.63 -13.01 -6.41
C GLY A 217 6.50 -12.14 -5.17
N ALA A 218 6.01 -10.91 -5.36
CA ALA A 218 5.70 -9.99 -4.29
C ALA A 218 4.32 -9.37 -4.51
N VAL A 219 3.47 -9.44 -3.49
CA VAL A 219 2.16 -8.81 -3.44
C VAL A 219 2.28 -7.48 -2.70
N ILE A 220 2.11 -6.39 -3.45
CA ILE A 220 2.33 -5.02 -2.97
C ILE A 220 1.23 -4.10 -3.47
N VAL A 221 1.28 -2.83 -3.05
CA VAL A 221 0.33 -1.80 -3.48
C VAL A 221 1.04 -0.82 -4.41
N SER A 222 0.39 -0.43 -5.50
CA SER A 222 0.82 0.66 -6.39
C SER A 222 -0.33 1.61 -6.68
N ASN A 223 -0.05 2.92 -6.74
CA ASN A 223 -1.06 3.86 -7.22
C ASN A 223 -1.47 3.54 -8.65
N ASN A 224 -2.73 3.81 -8.90
CA ASN A 224 -3.44 3.55 -10.13
C ASN A 224 -3.52 2.08 -10.54
N LEU A 225 -3.05 1.16 -9.70
CA LEU A 225 -3.11 -0.29 -9.92
C LEU A 225 -3.78 -1.06 -8.76
N GLY A 226 -3.78 -0.49 -7.55
CA GLY A 226 -4.30 -1.17 -6.36
C GLY A 226 -3.33 -2.24 -5.88
N THR A 227 -3.86 -3.41 -5.51
CA THR A 227 -3.02 -4.59 -5.27
C THR A 227 -2.47 -5.14 -6.56
N ILE A 228 -1.16 -5.38 -6.59
CA ILE A 228 -0.44 -5.97 -7.72
C ILE A 228 0.44 -7.14 -7.29
N ILE A 229 0.79 -8.00 -8.23
CA ILE A 229 1.87 -8.98 -8.11
C ILE A 229 3.03 -8.54 -9.00
N THR A 230 4.22 -8.49 -8.43
CA THR A 230 5.49 -8.30 -9.16
C THR A 230 6.35 -9.57 -9.05
N THR A 231 7.22 -9.80 -10.03
CA THR A 231 8.03 -11.04 -10.15
C THR A 231 9.53 -10.77 -10.30
N SER A 232 9.95 -9.51 -10.23
CA SER A 232 11.34 -9.10 -10.45
C SER A 232 11.71 -7.87 -9.62
N GLN A 233 13.02 -7.63 -9.52
CA GLN A 233 13.56 -6.42 -8.89
C GLN A 233 13.10 -5.14 -9.61
N THR A 234 13.19 -5.10 -10.93
CA THR A 234 12.89 -3.90 -11.73
C THR A 234 11.45 -3.46 -11.56
N ASN A 235 10.53 -4.42 -11.58
CA ASN A 235 9.09 -4.17 -11.53
C ASN A 235 8.68 -3.79 -10.10
N THR A 236 9.28 -4.42 -9.09
CA THR A 236 9.01 -4.12 -7.68
C THR A 236 9.41 -2.68 -7.32
N GLN A 237 10.60 -2.23 -7.74
CA GLN A 237 11.04 -0.85 -7.46
C GLN A 237 10.28 0.18 -8.28
N GLY A 238 10.06 -0.10 -9.57
CA GLY A 238 9.38 0.85 -10.44
C GLY A 238 7.90 1.03 -10.11
N ALA A 239 7.20 -0.03 -9.66
CA ALA A 239 5.80 0.09 -9.26
C ALA A 239 5.59 0.93 -7.99
N VAL A 240 6.52 0.88 -7.04
CA VAL A 240 6.40 1.59 -5.74
C VAL A 240 6.94 3.03 -5.81
N LYS A 241 7.99 3.27 -6.62
CA LYS A 241 8.79 4.51 -6.59
C LYS A 241 9.14 4.93 -5.13
N ARG A 242 8.97 6.21 -4.79
CA ARG A 242 9.24 6.81 -3.47
C ARG A 242 8.00 6.90 -2.58
N MET A 243 6.97 6.11 -2.84
CA MET A 243 5.70 6.28 -2.15
C MET A 243 5.76 5.76 -0.70
N THR A 244 5.28 6.60 0.22
CA THR A 244 4.96 6.18 1.59
C THR A 244 3.46 5.94 1.71
N GLY A 245 3.03 4.69 1.92
CA GLY A 245 1.66 4.31 2.32
C GLY A 245 0.50 4.75 1.40
N LEU A 246 -0.13 3.80 0.71
CA LEU A 246 -1.36 4.00 -0.07
C LEU A 246 -2.50 3.13 0.49
N PHE A 247 -3.68 3.73 0.66
CA PHE A 247 -4.84 3.08 1.28
C PHE A 247 -6.09 3.13 0.41
N TYR A 248 -6.09 3.96 -0.62
CA TYR A 248 -7.11 4.00 -1.66
C TYR A 248 -6.53 4.55 -2.95
N THR A 249 -6.96 4.05 -4.10
CA THR A 249 -6.52 4.54 -5.40
C THR A 249 -7.53 4.24 -6.50
N SER A 250 -7.54 5.06 -7.54
CA SER A 250 -8.35 4.88 -8.75
C SER A 250 -7.50 4.34 -9.90
N PRO A 251 -8.02 3.41 -10.71
CA PRO A 251 -7.29 2.84 -11.84
C PRO A 251 -6.93 3.90 -12.89
N SER A 252 -5.84 3.65 -13.63
CA SER A 252 -5.52 4.38 -14.86
C SER A 252 -5.29 3.39 -15.99
N LYS A 253 -6.01 3.55 -17.10
CA LYS A 253 -5.86 2.70 -18.29
C LYS A 253 -4.42 2.66 -18.79
N ARG A 254 -3.77 3.82 -18.88
CA ARG A 254 -2.38 3.93 -19.35
C ARG A 254 -1.42 3.17 -18.44
N ILE A 255 -1.57 3.31 -17.13
CA ILE A 255 -0.73 2.60 -16.16
C ILE A 255 -0.99 1.09 -16.19
N MET A 256 -2.23 0.65 -16.41
CA MET A 256 -2.57 -0.77 -16.60
C MET A 256 -1.92 -1.36 -17.86
N GLU A 257 -1.92 -0.60 -18.96
CA GLU A 257 -1.23 -0.99 -20.21
C GLU A 257 0.27 -1.12 -19.97
N THR A 258 0.90 -0.15 -19.31
CA THR A 258 2.33 -0.22 -18.93
C THR A 258 2.61 -1.42 -18.01
N ALA A 259 1.75 -1.67 -17.02
CA ALA A 259 1.90 -2.81 -16.12
C ALA A 259 1.90 -4.15 -16.87
N SER A 260 0.98 -4.30 -17.84
CA SER A 260 0.91 -5.47 -18.71
C SER A 260 2.20 -5.66 -19.53
N THR A 261 2.76 -4.58 -20.09
CA THR A 261 4.02 -4.66 -20.84
C THR A 261 5.25 -4.95 -19.98
N GLU A 262 5.16 -4.67 -18.68
CA GLU A 262 6.25 -4.87 -17.71
C GLU A 262 6.02 -6.12 -16.87
N ASP A 263 5.16 -7.07 -17.26
CA ASP A 263 4.87 -8.31 -16.52
C ASP A 263 4.43 -8.08 -15.05
N ILE A 264 3.75 -6.97 -14.77
CA ILE A 264 3.10 -6.68 -13.49
C ILE A 264 1.64 -7.12 -13.61
N VAL A 265 1.13 -7.82 -12.59
CA VAL A 265 -0.25 -8.34 -12.60
C VAL A 265 -1.12 -7.56 -11.61
N PRO A 266 -1.99 -6.65 -12.07
CA PRO A 266 -3.02 -6.03 -11.25
C PRO A 266 -4.08 -7.05 -10.84
N ILE A 267 -4.48 -7.05 -9.57
CA ILE A 267 -5.51 -7.98 -9.06
C ILE A 267 -6.92 -7.48 -9.38
N PHE A 268 -7.08 -6.16 -9.39
CA PHE A 268 -8.36 -5.48 -9.63
C PHE A 268 -8.19 -4.40 -10.72
N PRO A 269 -7.96 -4.79 -11.99
CA PRO A 269 -7.63 -3.87 -13.06
C PRO A 269 -8.70 -2.79 -13.35
N HIS A 270 -9.93 -2.96 -12.88
CA HIS A 270 -11.04 -2.04 -13.19
C HIS A 270 -11.46 -1.17 -12.02
N THR A 271 -11.14 -1.58 -10.79
CA THR A 271 -11.49 -0.81 -9.59
C THR A 271 -10.28 -0.34 -8.79
N ALA A 272 -9.09 -0.88 -9.10
CA ALA A 272 -7.83 -0.68 -8.37
C ALA A 272 -7.96 -0.88 -6.84
N ARG A 273 -8.83 -1.82 -6.43
CA ARG A 273 -9.02 -2.17 -5.03
C ARG A 273 -7.72 -2.66 -4.40
N ILE A 274 -7.56 -2.38 -3.11
CA ILE A 274 -6.44 -2.87 -2.31
C ILE A 274 -6.94 -4.01 -1.43
N ASP A 275 -6.49 -5.22 -1.74
CA ASP A 275 -6.78 -6.44 -0.99
C ASP A 275 -5.60 -7.41 -1.11
N GLN A 276 -4.79 -7.48 -0.04
CA GLN A 276 -3.60 -8.31 -0.01
C GLN A 276 -3.89 -9.80 0.10
N VAL A 277 -5.05 -10.17 0.66
CA VAL A 277 -5.45 -11.57 0.79
C VAL A 277 -5.81 -12.13 -0.58
N GLU A 278 -6.59 -11.39 -1.38
CA GLU A 278 -6.84 -11.73 -2.78
C GLU A 278 -5.57 -11.74 -3.63
N GLY A 279 -4.67 -10.78 -3.42
CA GLY A 279 -3.38 -10.79 -4.12
C GLY A 279 -2.54 -12.03 -3.84
N VAL A 280 -2.43 -12.46 -2.57
CA VAL A 280 -1.72 -13.70 -2.22
C VAL A 280 -2.44 -14.94 -2.76
N ARG A 281 -3.78 -14.98 -2.71
CA ARG A 281 -4.55 -16.10 -3.27
C ARG A 281 -4.29 -16.24 -4.76
N LYS A 282 -4.26 -15.11 -5.49
CA LYS A 282 -3.94 -15.09 -6.91
C LYS A 282 -2.51 -15.55 -7.16
N ALA A 283 -1.52 -15.06 -6.41
CA ALA A 283 -0.13 -15.47 -6.54
C ALA A 283 0.06 -16.99 -6.34
N ILE A 284 -0.59 -17.57 -5.33
CA ILE A 284 -0.58 -19.03 -5.09
C ILE A 284 -1.24 -19.76 -6.27
N SER A 285 -2.37 -19.27 -6.80
CA SER A 285 -3.04 -19.90 -7.96
C SER A 285 -2.20 -19.85 -9.24
N MET A 286 -1.24 -18.93 -9.32
CA MET A 286 -0.26 -18.83 -10.41
C MET A 286 0.95 -19.76 -10.20
N GLY A 287 0.98 -20.54 -9.12
CA GLY A 287 2.04 -21.52 -8.83
C GLY A 287 3.25 -20.96 -8.09
N MET A 288 3.18 -19.74 -7.55
CA MET A 288 4.27 -19.16 -6.76
C MET A 288 4.38 -19.83 -5.39
N GLN A 289 5.61 -20.12 -4.94
CA GLN A 289 5.88 -20.81 -3.68
C GLN A 289 6.43 -19.85 -2.62
N ASN A 290 7.35 -18.97 -2.99
CA ASN A 290 8.02 -18.02 -2.11
C ASN A 290 7.50 -16.61 -2.39
N ILE A 291 6.52 -16.16 -1.62
CA ILE A 291 5.79 -14.92 -1.90
C ILE A 291 6.06 -13.90 -0.79
N ALA A 292 6.53 -12.72 -1.14
CA ALA A 292 6.53 -11.59 -0.22
C ALA A 292 5.17 -10.89 -0.25
N VAL A 293 4.66 -10.43 0.88
CA VAL A 293 3.43 -9.63 0.95
C VAL A 293 3.64 -8.48 1.92
N SER A 294 3.25 -7.28 1.50
CA SER A 294 3.27 -6.09 2.37
C SER A 294 1.88 -5.62 2.72
N VAL A 295 1.68 -5.31 4.01
CA VAL A 295 0.47 -4.73 4.56
C VAL A 295 0.81 -3.49 5.37
N ALA A 296 -0.12 -2.54 5.45
CA ALA A 296 0.17 -1.20 5.96
C ALA A 296 -0.90 -0.70 6.96
N SER A 297 -0.47 0.09 7.94
CA SER A 297 -1.37 0.74 8.91
C SER A 297 -2.32 -0.26 9.60
N LYS A 298 -3.60 0.07 9.76
CA LYS A 298 -4.61 -0.80 10.37
C LYS A 298 -4.78 -2.13 9.62
N GLU A 299 -4.45 -2.21 8.33
CA GLU A 299 -4.52 -3.47 7.55
C GLU A 299 -3.44 -4.49 7.95
N ASN A 300 -2.50 -4.13 8.83
CA ASN A 300 -1.59 -5.10 9.42
C ASN A 300 -2.32 -6.22 10.20
N HIS A 301 -3.59 -6.06 10.58
CA HIS A 301 -4.39 -7.16 11.15
C HIS A 301 -4.57 -8.33 10.16
N LEU A 302 -4.51 -8.07 8.84
CA LEU A 302 -4.62 -9.11 7.80
C LEU A 302 -3.48 -10.14 7.84
N LEU A 303 -2.39 -9.87 8.56
CA LEU A 303 -1.28 -10.80 8.73
C LEU A 303 -1.71 -12.16 9.32
N GLU A 304 -2.74 -12.18 10.16
CA GLU A 304 -3.31 -13.42 10.70
C GLU A 304 -3.93 -14.26 9.58
N ALA A 305 -4.81 -13.65 8.78
CA ALA A 305 -5.44 -14.32 7.64
C ALA A 305 -4.40 -14.78 6.61
N LEU A 306 -3.39 -13.95 6.32
CA LEU A 306 -2.28 -14.30 5.44
C LEU A 306 -1.48 -15.48 5.98
N SER A 307 -1.24 -15.55 7.30
CA SER A 307 -0.53 -16.69 7.90
C SER A 307 -1.29 -18.01 7.71
N ALA A 308 -2.62 -18.00 7.73
CA ALA A 308 -3.44 -19.18 7.49
C ALA A 308 -3.38 -19.69 6.04
N MET A 309 -2.81 -18.91 5.10
CA MET A 309 -2.63 -19.29 3.71
C MET A 309 -1.30 -20.00 3.44
N GLU A 310 -0.36 -20.01 4.39
CA GLU A 310 0.88 -20.78 4.26
C GLU A 310 0.57 -22.29 4.22
N LYS A 311 1.27 -23.01 3.34
CA LYS A 311 1.15 -24.46 3.13
C LYS A 311 2.56 -25.05 3.01
N GLU A 312 2.66 -26.37 3.01
CA GLU A 312 3.96 -27.07 2.90
C GLU A 312 4.80 -26.59 1.71
N GLU A 313 4.16 -26.31 0.57
CA GLU A 313 4.80 -25.82 -0.66
C GLU A 313 4.76 -24.28 -0.82
N THR A 314 4.18 -23.55 0.13
CA THR A 314 3.99 -22.10 0.01
C THR A 314 4.46 -21.38 1.28
N THR A 315 5.57 -20.66 1.14
CA THR A 315 6.14 -19.78 2.16
C THR A 315 5.77 -18.32 1.88
N LEU A 316 5.13 -17.67 2.85
CA LEU A 316 4.84 -16.25 2.80
C LEU A 316 5.80 -15.45 3.69
N TYR A 317 6.48 -14.47 3.10
CA TYR A 317 7.27 -13.47 3.82
C TYR A 317 6.43 -12.22 4.05
N LYS A 318 6.08 -11.97 5.30
CA LYS A 318 5.08 -10.98 5.71
C LYS A 318 5.72 -9.69 6.23
N PHE A 319 5.51 -8.60 5.50
CA PHE A 319 6.09 -7.29 5.74
C PHE A 319 5.05 -6.35 6.35
N GLY A 320 5.28 -5.90 7.58
CA GLY A 320 4.41 -4.96 8.28
C GLY A 320 4.91 -3.52 8.17
N LEU A 321 4.14 -2.65 7.50
CA LEU A 321 4.53 -1.28 7.13
C LEU A 321 3.60 -0.23 7.75
N CYS A 322 4.03 1.04 7.64
CA CYS A 322 3.23 2.23 7.99
C CYS A 322 2.57 2.15 9.38
N THR A 323 3.35 1.84 10.42
CA THR A 323 2.84 1.47 11.75
C THR A 323 2.38 2.63 12.64
N THR A 324 2.54 3.90 12.24
CA THR A 324 1.99 5.06 12.96
C THR A 324 0.48 4.90 13.17
N GLY A 325 0.02 5.06 14.41
CA GLY A 325 -1.41 5.06 14.75
C GLY A 325 -2.11 3.70 14.69
N ILE A 326 -1.37 2.58 14.66
CA ILE A 326 -1.97 1.24 14.86
C ILE A 326 -2.40 1.05 16.31
N ASP A 327 -3.44 0.25 16.52
CA ASP A 327 -3.89 -0.15 17.86
C ASP A 327 -3.07 -1.32 18.44
N GLU A 328 -3.26 -1.57 19.73
CA GLU A 328 -2.56 -2.62 20.47
C GLU A 328 -2.86 -4.02 19.90
N GLU A 329 -4.09 -4.27 19.47
CA GLU A 329 -4.48 -5.58 18.95
C GLU A 329 -3.79 -5.86 17.61
N THR A 330 -3.76 -4.89 16.71
CA THR A 330 -3.01 -4.94 15.47
C THR A 330 -1.52 -5.20 15.74
N ALA A 331 -0.92 -4.51 16.72
CA ALA A 331 0.48 -4.74 17.09
C ALA A 331 0.74 -6.14 17.66
N LYS A 332 -0.20 -6.69 18.44
CA LYS A 332 -0.13 -8.08 18.93
C LYS A 332 -0.24 -9.11 17.79
N ILE A 333 -1.13 -8.87 16.82
CA ILE A 333 -1.24 -9.69 15.61
C ILE A 333 0.09 -9.63 14.84
N MET A 334 0.63 -8.43 14.61
CA MET A 334 1.94 -8.26 13.97
C MET A 334 3.06 -8.99 14.72
N ALA A 335 3.08 -8.95 16.05
CA ALA A 335 4.11 -9.63 16.85
C ALA A 335 4.10 -11.15 16.65
N ARG A 336 2.93 -11.74 16.38
CA ARG A 336 2.74 -13.18 16.15
C ARG A 336 2.98 -13.58 14.70
N HIS A 337 2.60 -12.73 13.76
CA HIS A 337 2.42 -13.11 12.36
C HIS A 337 3.34 -12.38 11.37
N ALA A 338 3.93 -11.23 11.72
CA ALA A 338 4.87 -10.54 10.82
C ALA A 338 6.23 -11.24 10.82
N ASP A 339 6.95 -11.14 9.70
CA ASP A 339 8.34 -11.57 9.58
C ASP A 339 9.32 -10.41 9.71
N ILE A 340 8.95 -9.26 9.14
CA ILE A 340 9.74 -8.03 9.17
C ILE A 340 8.79 -6.85 9.37
N VAL A 341 9.10 -5.96 10.32
CA VAL A 341 8.26 -4.82 10.68
C VAL A 341 9.08 -3.53 10.62
N TRP A 342 8.58 -2.54 9.89
CA TRP A 342 9.17 -1.20 9.85
C TRP A 342 8.58 -0.35 10.97
N SER A 343 9.45 0.06 11.89
CA SER A 343 9.08 0.93 13.00
C SER A 343 8.91 2.35 12.48
N CYS A 344 7.65 2.81 12.47
CA CYS A 344 7.31 4.22 12.37
C CYS A 344 7.17 4.81 13.79
N ALA A 345 6.70 6.06 13.91
CA ALA A 345 6.35 6.64 15.21
C ALA A 345 5.11 5.94 15.80
N SER A 346 5.30 4.80 16.46
CA SER A 346 4.25 3.98 17.05
C SER A 346 4.66 3.44 18.41
N LYS A 347 3.94 3.83 19.46
CA LYS A 347 4.11 3.29 20.82
C LYS A 347 3.89 1.78 20.83
N GLN A 348 2.89 1.30 20.10
CA GLN A 348 2.53 -0.12 20.07
C GLN A 348 3.64 -0.99 19.47
N VAL A 349 4.36 -0.50 18.45
CA VAL A 349 5.54 -1.19 17.92
C VAL A 349 6.65 -1.29 18.96
N LYS A 350 6.91 -0.20 19.70
CA LYS A 350 7.92 -0.19 20.76
C LYS A 350 7.61 -1.16 21.89
N ASP A 351 6.33 -1.31 22.25
CA ASP A 351 5.93 -2.15 23.37
C ASP A 351 5.77 -3.63 22.99
N HIS A 352 5.30 -3.92 21.77
CA HIS A 352 4.92 -5.29 21.37
C HIS A 352 5.85 -5.92 20.33
N ILE A 353 6.48 -5.13 19.47
CA ILE A 353 7.33 -5.63 18.37
C ILE A 353 8.79 -5.62 18.77
N GLU A 354 9.32 -4.46 19.20
CA GLU A 354 10.74 -4.29 19.50
C GLU A 354 11.28 -5.33 20.52
N PRO A 355 10.58 -5.65 21.63
CA PRO A 355 11.07 -6.61 22.61
C PRO A 355 11.05 -8.06 22.10
N ASN A 356 10.19 -8.35 21.11
CA ASN A 356 9.98 -9.67 20.55
C ASN A 356 10.79 -9.95 19.28
N ALA A 357 11.39 -8.92 18.69
CA ALA A 357 12.27 -9.04 17.53
C ALA A 357 13.54 -9.86 17.84
N ILE A 358 14.00 -10.63 16.86
CA ILE A 358 15.22 -11.45 16.92
C ILE A 358 16.45 -10.75 16.32
N ALA A 359 16.24 -9.66 15.58
CA ALA A 359 17.28 -8.76 15.09
C ALA A 359 16.67 -7.39 14.79
N GLN A 360 17.52 -6.37 14.63
CA GLN A 360 17.12 -5.05 14.19
C GLN A 360 18.14 -4.51 13.19
N VAL A 361 17.66 -3.85 12.13
CA VAL A 361 18.52 -3.02 11.27
C VAL A 361 18.10 -1.55 11.32
N GLY A 362 19.08 -0.66 11.38
CA GLY A 362 18.85 0.78 11.55
C GLY A 362 18.51 1.23 12.99
N MET A 363 18.89 2.46 13.33
CA MET A 363 18.52 3.13 14.59
C MET A 363 17.40 4.16 14.41
N LYS A 364 17.52 5.03 13.38
CA LYS A 364 16.58 6.16 13.18
C LYS A 364 15.22 5.70 12.68
N ILE A 365 15.22 4.70 11.80
CA ILE A 365 14.02 3.99 11.33
C ILE A 365 14.29 2.50 11.57
N PRO A 366 14.02 1.99 12.78
CA PRO A 366 14.27 0.60 13.09
C PRO A 366 13.44 -0.31 12.18
N VAL A 367 14.08 -1.32 11.61
CA VAL A 367 13.40 -2.44 10.98
C VAL A 367 13.62 -3.64 11.88
N HIS A 368 12.52 -4.13 12.45
CA HIS A 368 12.51 -5.25 13.38
C HIS A 368 12.29 -6.55 12.62
N VAL A 369 13.19 -7.50 12.83
CA VAL A 369 13.09 -8.85 12.26
C VAL A 369 12.48 -9.76 13.30
N MET A 370 11.38 -10.43 12.97
CA MET A 370 10.58 -11.20 13.92
C MET A 370 10.85 -12.71 13.82
N THR A 371 11.21 -13.20 12.64
CA THR A 371 11.35 -14.64 12.35
C THR A 371 12.67 -14.94 11.63
N GLN A 372 13.08 -16.23 11.65
CA GLN A 372 14.29 -16.68 10.97
C GLN A 372 14.21 -16.49 9.45
N LYS A 373 13.04 -16.73 8.84
CA LYS A 373 12.86 -16.48 7.40
C LYS A 373 12.92 -14.99 7.06
N GLY A 374 12.37 -14.12 7.92
CA GLY A 374 12.57 -12.68 7.80
C GLY A 374 14.06 -12.30 7.87
N TRP A 375 14.81 -12.92 8.80
CA TRP A 375 16.24 -12.71 8.91
C TRP A 375 17.01 -13.12 7.66
N TYR A 376 16.63 -14.21 7.00
CA TYR A 376 17.29 -14.61 5.75
C TYR A 376 17.16 -13.55 4.65
N LEU A 377 15.99 -12.91 4.50
CA LEU A 377 15.82 -11.82 3.53
C LEU A 377 16.67 -10.60 3.90
N VAL A 378 16.63 -10.18 5.17
CA VAL A 378 17.41 -9.02 5.64
C VAL A 378 18.91 -9.27 5.52
N LYS A 379 19.40 -10.44 5.94
CA LYS A 379 20.81 -10.84 5.81
C LYS A 379 21.26 -10.91 4.36
N ASN A 380 20.40 -11.38 3.45
CA ASN A 380 20.67 -11.37 2.01
C ASN A 380 20.84 -9.94 1.47
N HIS A 381 19.96 -9.02 1.86
CA HIS A 381 20.08 -7.61 1.49
C HIS A 381 21.39 -6.99 2.04
N LEU A 382 21.69 -7.20 3.32
CA LEU A 382 22.91 -6.69 3.96
C LEU A 382 24.19 -7.18 3.27
N LYS A 383 24.26 -8.45 2.86
CA LYS A 383 25.41 -9.01 2.13
C LYS A 383 25.64 -8.38 0.75
N LYS A 384 24.60 -7.79 0.15
CA LYS A 384 24.73 -7.07 -1.13
C LYS A 384 25.12 -5.62 -0.92
N THR A 385 24.63 -5.02 0.16
CA THR A 385 24.85 -3.60 0.46
C THR A 385 26.23 -3.36 1.09
N TYR A 386 26.77 -4.33 1.84
CA TYR A 386 28.01 -4.20 2.59
C TYR A 386 29.00 -5.32 2.32
N ASP A 387 30.27 -5.07 2.62
CA ASP A 387 31.28 -6.13 2.68
C ASP A 387 30.85 -7.18 3.72
N SER A 388 30.87 -8.44 3.30
CA SER A 388 30.21 -9.56 3.98
C SER A 388 30.96 -10.08 5.22
N ALA A 389 32.11 -9.49 5.56
CA ALA A 389 32.91 -9.86 6.72
C ALA A 389 32.08 -9.76 8.02
N GLY A 390 32.03 -10.86 8.80
CA GLY A 390 31.32 -10.92 10.08
C GLY A 390 29.80 -11.15 10.00
N LEU A 391 29.12 -10.87 8.87
CA LEU A 391 27.68 -11.14 8.70
C LEU A 391 27.33 -12.62 8.82
N GLY A 392 28.24 -13.50 8.42
CA GLY A 392 28.10 -14.96 8.52
C GLY A 392 27.81 -15.43 9.95
N GLU A 393 28.48 -14.82 10.92
CA GLU A 393 28.52 -15.22 12.33
C GLU A 393 27.38 -14.62 13.17
N VAL A 394 26.65 -13.64 12.64
CA VAL A 394 25.52 -13.04 13.34
C VAL A 394 24.39 -14.05 13.49
N VAL A 395 24.11 -14.41 14.74
CA VAL A 395 23.00 -15.27 15.15
C VAL A 395 21.86 -14.40 15.70
N PRO A 396 20.65 -14.48 15.13
CA PRO A 396 19.48 -13.79 15.69
C PRO A 396 19.17 -14.26 17.10
N ALA A 397 18.85 -13.32 17.98
CA ALA A 397 18.51 -13.58 19.37
C ALA A 397 17.53 -12.52 19.90
N LYS A 398 16.75 -12.85 20.92
CA LYS A 398 15.85 -11.91 21.59
C LYS A 398 16.52 -11.24 22.81
N GLY A 399 15.90 -10.19 23.32
CA GLY A 399 16.30 -9.56 24.58
C GLY A 399 17.61 -8.79 24.48
N ALA A 400 18.40 -8.80 25.57
CA ALA A 400 19.61 -7.98 25.72
C ALA A 400 20.69 -8.26 24.67
N ILE A 401 20.79 -9.51 24.21
CA ILE A 401 21.79 -9.96 23.22
C ILE A 401 21.30 -9.84 21.77
N LYS A 402 20.10 -9.28 21.55
CA LYS A 402 19.54 -9.07 20.20
C LYS A 402 20.53 -8.27 19.34
N PRO A 403 20.93 -8.77 18.17
CA PRO A 403 21.83 -8.03 17.28
C PRO A 403 21.11 -6.83 16.66
N ILE A 404 21.80 -5.69 16.66
CA ILE A 404 21.42 -4.46 15.99
C ILE A 404 22.50 -4.14 14.97
N LEU A 405 22.11 -4.03 13.70
CA LEU A 405 23.02 -3.76 12.60
C LEU A 405 22.77 -2.37 12.02
N LEU A 406 23.82 -1.57 11.95
CA LEU A 406 23.75 -0.13 11.69
C LEU A 406 24.71 0.25 10.57
N ASN A 407 24.31 1.22 9.76
CA ASN A 407 25.24 1.90 8.87
C ASN A 407 26.08 2.89 9.71
N ASP A 408 27.39 2.66 9.74
CA ASP A 408 28.38 3.57 10.30
C ASP A 408 29.29 4.05 9.15
N ASN A 409 28.99 5.22 8.61
CA ASN A 409 29.77 5.88 7.56
C ASN A 409 30.09 4.98 6.34
N GLY A 410 29.09 4.22 5.88
CA GLY A 410 29.21 3.32 4.73
C GLY A 410 29.68 1.90 5.08
N THR A 411 29.99 1.63 6.36
CA THR A 411 30.35 0.29 6.86
C THR A 411 29.24 -0.27 7.73
N LEU A 412 29.17 -1.61 7.83
CA LEU A 412 28.19 -2.28 8.68
C LEU A 412 28.78 -2.47 10.09
N LYS A 413 28.16 -1.83 11.08
CA LYS A 413 28.47 -2.05 12.50
C LYS A 413 27.42 -2.94 13.13
N ILE A 414 27.87 -3.92 13.91
CA ILE A 414 27.00 -4.86 14.63
C ILE A 414 27.23 -4.64 16.14
N ILE A 415 26.14 -4.38 16.87
CA ILE A 415 26.15 -4.24 18.32
C ILE A 415 25.02 -5.08 18.93
N GLN A 416 25.06 -5.32 20.23
CA GLN A 416 23.96 -5.93 20.99
C GLN A 416 23.03 -4.85 21.56
N LYS A 417 21.78 -5.22 21.86
CA LYS A 417 20.78 -4.28 22.40
C LYS A 417 21.19 -3.64 23.73
N ASN A 418 21.90 -4.35 24.59
CA ASN A 418 22.44 -3.82 25.85
C ASN A 418 23.60 -2.82 25.66
N GLU A 419 24.26 -2.84 24.50
CA GLU A 419 25.32 -1.89 24.13
C GLU A 419 24.75 -0.64 23.45
N ALA A 420 23.50 -0.71 22.98
CA ALA A 420 22.85 0.38 22.28
C ALA A 420 22.36 1.44 23.28
N GLU A 421 22.88 2.65 23.15
CA GLU A 421 22.32 3.81 23.83
C GLU A 421 20.89 4.07 23.33
N PRO A 422 19.97 4.51 24.21
CA PRO A 422 18.65 4.97 23.79
C PRO A 422 18.80 6.03 22.70
N CYS A 423 18.05 5.89 21.61
CA CYS A 423 18.04 6.91 20.56
C CYS A 423 17.62 8.26 21.15
N THR A 424 18.57 9.20 21.27
CA THR A 424 18.32 10.56 21.76
C THR A 424 17.54 11.40 20.76
N ASP A 425 17.54 10.97 19.48
CA ASP A 425 16.84 11.63 18.40
C ASP A 425 15.32 11.37 18.43
N CYS A 426 14.79 10.59 19.37
CA CYS A 426 13.35 10.48 19.62
C CYS A 426 13.09 10.10 21.09
N PRO A 427 13.21 11.05 22.04
CA PRO A 427 13.12 10.75 23.46
C PRO A 427 11.73 10.21 23.87
N SER A 428 10.70 10.51 23.07
CA SER A 428 9.32 10.09 23.29
C SER A 428 8.66 9.73 21.94
N PRO A 429 8.62 8.47 21.48
CA PRO A 429 7.76 8.11 20.34
C PRO A 429 6.30 8.44 20.69
N CYS A 430 5.70 9.33 19.90
CA CYS A 430 4.61 10.22 20.34
C CYS A 430 3.16 9.71 20.17
N ILE A 431 2.91 8.55 19.55
CA ILE A 431 1.53 8.16 19.14
C ILE A 431 1.27 6.68 19.39
#